data_AF-A0A9Q1A9T0-F1
#
_entry.id   AF-A0A9Q1A9T0-F1
#
_cell.length_a   1.000
_cell.length_b   1.000
_cell.length_c   1.000
_cell.angle_alpha   90.00
_cell.angle_beta   90.00
_cell.angle_gamma   90.00
#
_symmetry.space_group_name_H-M   'P 1'
#
loop_
_entity.id
_entity.type
_entity.pdbx_description
1 polymer ?
#
loop_
_entity_poly.entity_id
_entity_poly.type
_entity_poly.pdbx_seq_one_letter_code
_entity_poly.pdbx_strand_id
1 'polypeptide(L)'
;MCSIYCWVLLESIIGSCKEIQESVQSKNKSNISSPIGEVLVVPYQNLAPTSDDIAEIKNLLDKIVVVKFNDTLGTAVGFNGPKSLIGIRDGLTSLDLIVNQIQSLNLTYGCHIPLVLMNTIRTHDDSLKALEKYSMSNVDILPLSQGQHPQKKSSDGQSIADELYPSDHAAAFLSLMKSSGTLDLLLSQGKEYVHVVSSDNVAAAVDPRIMSHLSQNNIEYCVEVTPTSSYLAKSKMVNQRQGMFELAEITRTVPKDSTEKFKFIDTRSLWVNLKAIRRLVDTDALKIENLSISKEMEGDQIVLQETAASSPMQLFDKVIGINVPQFRAVQLNATSDLLLLQSDLYSTSEGVLVRNTDQASPANPCIELGPEFEKVSDFQRRFKSIPSIVGLDSLKVAGDVWFGAGVILKGTVSIVAKPGMKLEIPDGAVIENKDINDPSDI
;
A
#
# COMPACT_ATOMS: atom_id res chain seq x y z
N MET A 1 -52.38 38.44 -30.23
CA MET A 1 -51.93 37.04 -30.36
C MET A 1 -50.43 36.83 -30.09
N CYS A 2 -49.55 37.83 -30.25
CA CYS A 2 -48.09 37.64 -30.07
C CYS A 2 -47.62 37.57 -28.59
N SER A 3 -48.37 38.15 -27.64
CA SER A 3 -47.94 38.20 -26.23
C SER A 3 -48.21 36.91 -25.43
N ILE A 4 -49.16 36.08 -25.86
CA ILE A 4 -49.53 34.84 -25.14
C ILE A 4 -48.56 33.70 -25.52
N TYR A 5 -48.12 33.65 -26.78
CA TYR A 5 -47.14 32.67 -27.25
C TYR A 5 -45.75 32.85 -26.61
N CYS A 6 -45.35 34.09 -26.35
CA CYS A 6 -44.05 34.37 -25.72
C CYS A 6 -44.02 33.96 -24.24
N TRP A 7 -45.16 33.97 -23.56
CA TRP A 7 -45.28 33.58 -22.15
C TRP A 7 -45.31 32.06 -21.98
N VAL A 8 -46.02 31.35 -22.87
CA VAL A 8 -46.06 29.87 -22.89
C VAL A 8 -44.69 29.28 -23.25
N LEU A 9 -43.94 29.91 -24.16
CA LEU A 9 -42.56 29.51 -24.47
C LEU A 9 -41.60 29.77 -23.30
N LEU A 10 -41.76 30.86 -22.55
CA LEU A 10 -40.93 31.13 -21.37
C LEU A 10 -41.20 30.12 -20.25
N GLU A 11 -42.45 29.78 -19.96
CA GLU A 11 -42.78 28.77 -18.94
C GLU A 11 -42.33 27.36 -19.34
N SER A 12 -42.40 27.01 -20.62
CA SER A 12 -41.88 25.72 -21.11
C SER A 12 -40.35 25.63 -21.02
N ILE A 13 -39.62 26.73 -21.26
CA ILE A 13 -38.17 26.79 -21.11
C ILE A 13 -37.77 26.77 -19.63
N ILE A 14 -38.50 27.47 -18.75
CA ILE A 14 -38.24 27.46 -17.30
C ILE A 14 -38.54 26.08 -16.69
N GLY A 15 -39.63 25.42 -17.13
CA GLY A 15 -39.95 24.04 -16.75
C GLY A 15 -38.88 23.04 -17.18
N SER A 16 -38.40 23.14 -18.42
CA SER A 16 -37.34 22.28 -18.94
C SER A 16 -35.99 22.55 -18.26
N CYS A 17 -35.65 23.80 -17.92
CA CYS A 17 -34.46 24.12 -17.12
C CYS A 17 -34.55 23.58 -15.69
N LYS A 18 -35.75 23.50 -15.09
CA LYS A 18 -35.96 22.90 -13.77
C LYS A 18 -35.82 21.38 -13.80
N GLU A 19 -36.36 20.71 -14.81
CA GLU A 19 -36.17 19.27 -15.03
C GLU A 19 -34.71 18.93 -15.41
N ILE A 20 -34.00 19.82 -16.10
CA ILE A 20 -32.57 19.67 -16.36
C ILE A 20 -31.74 19.93 -15.09
N GLN A 21 -32.09 20.90 -14.24
CA GLN A 21 -31.43 21.09 -12.94
C GLN A 21 -31.70 19.94 -11.96
N GLU A 22 -32.92 19.38 -11.94
CA GLU A 22 -33.26 18.22 -11.12
C GLU A 22 -32.66 16.92 -11.67
N SER A 23 -32.52 16.76 -13.00
CA SER A 23 -31.82 15.61 -13.59
C SER A 23 -30.29 15.70 -13.49
N VAL A 24 -29.72 16.92 -13.44
CA VAL A 24 -28.29 17.15 -13.15
C VAL A 24 -27.98 17.04 -11.65
N GLN A 25 -28.88 17.48 -10.76
CA GLN A 25 -28.74 17.28 -9.32
C GLN A 25 -29.00 15.83 -8.86
N SER A 26 -29.87 15.08 -9.55
CA SER A 26 -30.11 13.65 -9.25
C SER A 26 -29.04 12.73 -9.83
N LYS A 27 -28.31 13.12 -10.89
CA LYS A 27 -27.16 12.34 -11.39
C LYS A 27 -25.86 12.53 -10.60
N ASN A 28 -25.75 13.56 -9.76
CA ASN A 28 -24.57 13.82 -8.92
C ASN A 28 -24.73 13.50 -7.43
N LYS A 29 -25.83 12.84 -7.06
CA LYS A 29 -25.96 12.20 -5.74
C LYS A 29 -26.04 10.69 -5.95
N SER A 30 -24.92 10.07 -6.31
CA SER A 30 -24.75 8.66 -5.97
C SER A 30 -24.89 8.57 -4.46
N ASN A 31 -25.90 7.87 -3.95
CA ASN A 31 -25.88 7.41 -2.57
C ASN A 31 -24.64 6.51 -2.45
N ILE A 32 -23.52 7.06 -1.99
CA ILE A 32 -22.29 6.32 -1.67
C ILE A 32 -22.52 5.62 -0.33
N SER A 33 -23.54 4.77 -0.29
CA SER A 33 -23.78 3.82 0.78
C SER A 33 -23.67 2.48 0.08
N SER A 34 -22.52 1.83 0.25
CA SER A 34 -22.35 0.48 -0.26
C SER A 34 -23.25 -0.46 0.54
N PRO A 35 -23.94 -1.41 -0.12
CA PRO A 35 -24.62 -2.50 0.58
C PRO A 35 -23.65 -3.23 1.50
N ILE A 36 -24.16 -3.79 2.60
CA ILE A 36 -23.34 -4.57 3.55
C ILE A 36 -22.63 -5.70 2.77
N GLY A 37 -21.30 -5.73 2.82
CA GLY A 37 -20.48 -6.73 2.13
C GLY A 37 -20.05 -6.35 0.71
N GLU A 38 -20.41 -5.17 0.22
CA GLU A 38 -19.96 -4.63 -1.06
C GLU A 38 -19.13 -3.35 -0.89
N VAL A 39 -18.34 -3.00 -1.91
CA VAL A 39 -17.55 -1.76 -1.95
C VAL A 39 -17.49 -1.20 -3.37
N LEU A 40 -17.66 0.12 -3.45
CA LEU A 40 -17.49 0.86 -4.70
C LEU A 40 -16.00 1.03 -5.00
N VAL A 41 -15.52 0.45 -6.10
CA VAL A 41 -14.13 0.64 -6.54
C VAL A 41 -14.07 1.70 -7.63
N VAL A 42 -13.37 2.79 -7.35
CA VAL A 42 -13.17 3.95 -8.25
C VAL A 42 -11.81 3.82 -8.95
N PRO A 43 -11.75 3.90 -10.29
CA PRO A 43 -10.48 3.94 -10.99
C PRO A 43 -9.68 5.19 -10.66
N TYR A 44 -8.40 5.05 -10.32
CA TYR A 44 -7.52 6.18 -10.00
C TYR A 44 -7.46 7.25 -11.10
N GLN A 45 -7.49 6.84 -12.37
CA GLN A 45 -7.52 7.74 -13.52
C GLN A 45 -8.81 8.59 -13.62
N ASN A 46 -9.88 8.20 -12.92
CA ASN A 46 -11.14 8.94 -12.90
C ASN A 46 -11.19 9.96 -11.73
N LEU A 47 -10.17 9.98 -10.87
CA LEU A 47 -10.06 11.01 -9.82
C LEU A 47 -9.79 12.36 -10.48
N ALA A 48 -10.42 13.41 -9.95
CA ALA A 48 -10.17 14.77 -10.41
C ALA A 48 -8.67 15.10 -10.25
N PRO A 49 -8.06 15.82 -11.22
CA PRO A 49 -6.71 16.30 -11.06
C PRO A 49 -6.63 17.22 -9.82
N THR A 50 -5.43 17.32 -9.25
CA THR A 50 -5.15 18.30 -8.21
C THR A 50 -5.33 19.71 -8.77
N SER A 51 -5.79 20.62 -7.92
CA SER A 51 -5.74 22.05 -8.23
C SER A 51 -4.30 22.48 -8.47
N ASP A 52 -4.09 23.45 -9.36
CA ASP A 52 -2.79 24.11 -9.54
C ASP A 52 -2.54 25.16 -8.43
N ASP A 53 -3.54 25.45 -7.59
CA ASP A 53 -3.40 26.38 -6.47
C ASP A 53 -2.68 25.71 -5.29
N ILE A 54 -1.46 26.16 -5.02
CA ILE A 54 -0.63 25.74 -3.90
C ILE A 54 -1.36 25.91 -2.56
N ALA A 55 -2.18 26.95 -2.39
CA ALA A 55 -2.92 27.17 -1.15
C ALA A 55 -4.00 26.11 -0.92
N GLU A 56 -4.67 25.66 -1.98
CA GLU A 56 -5.64 24.57 -1.91
C GLU A 56 -4.97 23.24 -1.62
N ILE A 57 -3.85 22.93 -2.28
CA ILE A 57 -3.05 21.72 -1.99
C ILE A 57 -2.56 21.74 -0.54
N LYS A 58 -2.01 22.86 -0.08
CA LYS A 58 -1.54 23.04 1.31
C LYS A 58 -2.67 22.73 2.30
N ASN A 59 -3.86 23.29 2.09
CA ASN A 59 -5.02 23.06 2.97
C ASN A 59 -5.45 21.58 2.98
N LEU A 60 -5.39 20.89 1.83
CA LEU A 60 -5.65 19.45 1.77
C LEU A 60 -4.59 18.65 2.54
N LEU A 61 -3.31 18.94 2.33
CA LEU A 61 -2.20 18.23 2.94
C LEU A 61 -2.10 18.49 4.45
N ASP A 62 -2.41 19.70 4.92
CA ASP A 62 -2.43 20.04 6.35
C ASP A 62 -3.44 19.21 7.14
N LYS A 63 -4.42 18.59 6.49
CA LYS A 63 -5.41 17.71 7.11
C LYS A 63 -4.95 16.26 7.22
N ILE A 64 -3.80 15.91 6.65
CA ILE A 64 -3.28 14.54 6.61
C ILE A 64 -2.33 14.30 7.78
N VAL A 65 -2.38 13.09 8.31
CA VAL A 65 -1.31 12.44 9.07
C VAL A 65 -0.94 11.14 8.37
N VAL A 66 0.35 10.85 8.27
CA VAL A 66 0.84 9.56 7.74
C VAL A 66 1.15 8.65 8.92
N VAL A 67 0.66 7.41 8.86
CA VAL A 67 0.93 6.37 9.83
C VAL A 67 1.65 5.23 9.11
N LYS A 68 2.90 4.96 9.49
CA LYS A 68 3.67 3.84 8.94
C LYS A 68 3.78 2.75 9.99
N PHE A 69 3.28 1.56 9.65
CA PHE A 69 3.54 0.37 10.42
C PHE A 69 5.01 -0.02 10.32
N ASN A 70 5.60 -0.29 11.46
CA ASN A 70 7.00 -0.69 11.62
C ASN A 70 7.11 -1.76 12.69
N ASP A 71 6.18 -2.70 12.64
CA ASP A 71 5.99 -3.80 13.58
C ASP A 71 6.76 -5.07 13.19
N THR A 72 7.22 -5.14 11.94
CA THR A 72 7.78 -6.35 11.33
C THR A 72 9.30 -6.29 11.30
N LEU A 73 9.94 -7.38 11.73
CA LEU A 73 11.39 -7.56 11.58
C LEU A 73 11.73 -8.15 10.21
N GLY A 74 12.93 -7.83 9.72
CA GLY A 74 13.47 -8.38 8.48
C GLY A 74 13.98 -9.83 8.59
N THR A 75 13.61 -10.58 9.64
CA THR A 75 14.17 -11.92 9.92
C THR A 75 13.86 -12.93 8.81
N ALA A 76 12.72 -12.79 8.14
CA ALA A 76 12.34 -13.64 6.99
C ALA A 76 13.35 -13.55 5.84
N VAL A 77 14.01 -12.40 5.69
CA VAL A 77 15.06 -12.18 4.69
C VAL A 77 16.45 -12.11 5.35
N GLY A 78 16.61 -12.67 6.56
CA GLY A 78 17.89 -12.72 7.28
C GLY A 78 18.44 -11.36 7.75
N PHE A 79 17.61 -10.33 7.86
CA PHE A 79 17.99 -9.02 8.35
C PHE A 79 17.67 -8.86 9.85
N ASN A 80 18.66 -8.45 10.63
CA ASN A 80 18.56 -8.28 12.09
C ASN A 80 18.13 -6.84 12.43
N GLY A 81 16.83 -6.57 12.35
CA GLY A 81 16.25 -5.28 12.70
C GLY A 81 14.88 -5.07 12.08
N PRO A 82 14.27 -3.90 12.28
CA PRO A 82 13.02 -3.53 11.61
C PRO A 82 13.16 -3.60 10.10
N LYS A 83 12.17 -4.19 9.44
CA LYS A 83 12.14 -4.38 7.99
C LYS A 83 12.21 -3.06 7.21
N SER A 84 11.71 -1.98 7.81
CA SER A 84 11.78 -0.62 7.25
C SER A 84 13.20 -0.08 7.09
N LEU A 85 14.19 -0.66 7.78
CA LEU A 85 15.60 -0.27 7.75
C LEU A 85 16.43 -1.09 6.73
N ILE A 86 15.79 -1.98 5.96
CA ILE A 86 16.46 -2.66 4.85
C ILE A 86 16.72 -1.63 3.73
N GLY A 87 17.95 -1.63 3.20
CA GLY A 87 18.35 -0.75 2.10
C GLY A 87 17.62 -1.08 0.80
N ILE A 88 16.87 -0.12 0.28
CA ILE A 88 16.01 -0.24 -0.89
C ILE A 88 16.73 0.24 -2.16
N ARG A 89 17.31 1.44 -2.15
CA ARG A 89 18.01 1.99 -3.32
C ARG A 89 18.83 3.21 -2.92
N ASP A 90 19.98 3.44 -3.57
CA ASP A 90 20.80 4.66 -3.39
C ASP A 90 21.21 4.91 -1.93
N GLY A 91 21.36 3.82 -1.14
CA GLY A 91 21.64 3.89 0.30
C GLY A 91 20.43 4.28 1.17
N LEU A 92 19.25 4.47 0.58
CA LEU A 92 18.01 4.79 1.26
C LEU A 92 17.26 3.52 1.66
N THR A 93 16.70 3.53 2.86
CA THR A 93 15.80 2.51 3.40
C THR A 93 14.34 2.86 3.11
N SER A 94 13.41 1.94 3.40
CA SER A 94 11.97 2.23 3.29
C SER A 94 11.54 3.38 4.21
N LEU A 95 12.14 3.47 5.40
CA LEU A 95 11.93 4.60 6.31
C LEU A 95 12.48 5.92 5.74
N ASP A 96 13.64 5.89 5.09
CA ASP A 96 14.19 7.10 4.45
C ASP A 96 13.26 7.61 3.35
N LEU A 97 12.72 6.71 2.52
CA LEU A 97 11.83 7.08 1.42
C LEU A 97 10.59 7.82 1.91
N ILE A 98 9.90 7.28 2.92
CA ILE A 98 8.69 7.92 3.44
C ILE A 98 8.96 9.24 4.16
N VAL A 99 10.09 9.35 4.89
CA VAL A 99 10.49 10.61 5.54
C VAL A 99 10.84 11.66 4.48
N ASN A 100 11.63 11.30 3.46
CA ASN A 100 12.00 12.20 2.38
C ASN A 100 10.78 12.68 1.58
N GLN A 101 9.81 11.79 1.36
CA GLN A 101 8.55 12.15 0.72
C GLN A 101 7.79 13.21 1.52
N ILE A 102 7.57 12.97 2.82
CA ILE A 102 6.83 13.88 3.68
C ILE A 102 7.58 15.22 3.79
N GLN A 103 8.91 15.18 3.91
CA GLN A 103 9.75 16.36 3.93
C GLN A 103 9.61 17.17 2.64
N SER A 104 9.63 16.52 1.47
CA SER A 104 9.47 17.19 0.18
C SER A 104 8.11 17.88 0.08
N LEU A 105 7.03 17.19 0.48
CA LEU A 105 5.69 17.76 0.50
C LEU A 105 5.59 18.98 1.44
N ASN A 106 6.11 18.86 2.66
CA ASN A 106 6.10 19.95 3.64
C ASN A 106 6.88 21.17 3.14
N LEU A 107 8.04 20.97 2.50
CA LEU A 107 8.84 22.07 1.94
C LEU A 107 8.19 22.70 0.70
N THR A 108 7.66 21.87 -0.20
CA THR A 108 7.10 22.32 -1.49
C THR A 108 5.81 23.11 -1.30
N TYR A 109 4.90 22.63 -0.45
CA TYR A 109 3.58 23.24 -0.27
C TYR A 109 3.47 24.09 1.01
N GLY A 110 4.52 24.12 1.85
CA GLY A 110 4.49 24.80 3.14
C GLY A 110 3.49 24.19 4.13
N CYS A 111 3.07 22.95 3.92
CA CYS A 111 2.19 22.20 4.81
C CYS A 111 2.98 21.53 5.94
N HIS A 112 2.24 20.96 6.88
CA HIS A 112 2.82 20.24 8.01
C HIS A 112 2.17 18.86 8.17
N ILE A 113 2.67 17.87 7.43
CA ILE A 113 2.25 16.48 7.54
C ILE A 113 3.15 15.78 8.59
N PRO A 114 2.60 15.30 9.72
CA PRO A 114 3.35 14.50 10.68
C PRO A 114 3.41 13.03 10.24
N LEU A 115 4.45 12.33 10.69
CA LEU A 115 4.64 10.89 10.54
C LEU A 115 4.49 10.20 11.91
N VAL A 116 3.54 9.29 12.02
CA VAL A 116 3.42 8.41 13.18
C VAL A 116 4.05 7.06 12.82
N LEU A 117 5.10 6.67 13.54
CA LEU A 117 5.79 5.40 13.34
C LEU A 117 5.30 4.38 14.36
N MET A 118 4.52 3.39 13.91
CA MET A 118 3.93 2.36 14.77
C MET A 118 4.89 1.18 14.94
N ASN A 119 5.61 1.18 16.05
CA ASN A 119 6.56 0.15 16.43
C ASN A 119 5.92 -0.92 17.32
N THR A 120 6.63 -2.03 17.49
CA THR A 120 6.40 -3.00 18.57
C THR A 120 7.58 -2.95 19.54
N ILE A 121 7.46 -3.63 20.68
CA ILE A 121 8.57 -3.79 21.63
C ILE A 121 9.85 -4.30 20.94
N ARG A 122 9.72 -5.10 19.88
CA ARG A 122 10.83 -5.70 19.15
C ARG A 122 11.52 -4.75 18.17
N THR A 123 10.81 -3.73 17.69
CA THR A 123 11.33 -2.78 16.70
C THR A 123 11.61 -1.40 17.28
N HIS A 124 11.06 -1.09 18.46
CA HIS A 124 11.09 0.26 19.04
C HIS A 124 12.50 0.82 19.20
N ASP A 125 13.40 0.13 19.90
CA ASP A 125 14.72 0.67 20.25
C ASP A 125 15.58 0.94 19.01
N ASP A 126 15.60 0.02 18.05
CA ASP A 126 16.35 0.19 16.81
C ASP A 126 15.73 1.26 15.90
N SER A 127 14.41 1.42 15.97
CA SER A 127 13.72 2.50 15.26
C SER A 127 14.07 3.86 15.86
N LEU A 128 14.07 3.99 17.20
CA LEU A 128 14.47 5.24 17.87
C LEU A 128 15.91 5.65 17.51
N LYS A 129 16.86 4.70 17.49
CA LYS A 129 18.23 4.97 17.02
C LYS A 129 18.25 5.46 15.58
N ALA A 130 17.48 4.83 14.69
CA ALA A 130 17.39 5.25 13.29
C ALA A 130 16.77 6.66 13.15
N LEU A 131 15.85 7.04 14.04
CA LEU A 131 15.20 8.35 14.02
C LEU A 131 16.15 9.52 14.35
N GLU A 132 17.27 9.28 15.03
CA GLU A 132 18.28 10.31 15.31
C GLU A 132 18.77 11.00 14.03
N LYS A 133 18.81 10.25 12.90
CA LYS A 133 19.15 10.75 11.56
C LYS A 133 18.23 11.89 11.10
N TYR A 134 16.97 11.92 11.56
CA TYR A 134 15.95 12.86 11.11
C TYR A 134 15.68 13.99 12.11
N SER A 135 16.50 14.13 13.15
CA SER A 135 16.36 15.15 14.19
C SER A 135 16.33 16.60 13.65
N MET A 136 16.97 16.84 12.50
CA MET A 136 16.99 18.14 11.81
C MET A 136 16.07 18.20 10.59
N SER A 137 15.26 17.16 10.36
CA SER A 137 14.32 17.13 9.23
C SER A 137 13.08 17.98 9.50
N ASN A 138 12.43 18.47 8.45
CA ASN A 138 11.18 19.24 8.56
C ASN A 138 9.95 18.30 8.65
N VAL A 139 10.08 17.23 9.44
CA VAL A 139 9.06 16.20 9.63
C VAL A 139 8.95 15.88 11.11
N ASP A 140 7.76 16.09 11.66
CA ASP A 140 7.46 15.68 13.03
C ASP A 140 7.18 14.18 13.05
N ILE A 141 8.15 13.41 13.55
CA ILE A 141 8.06 11.95 13.66
C ILE A 141 7.68 11.57 15.09
N LEU A 142 6.49 10.98 15.26
CA LEU A 142 5.98 10.47 16.52
C LEU A 142 6.13 8.94 16.58
N PRO A 143 7.12 8.38 17.30
CA PRO A 143 7.21 6.95 17.53
C PRO A 143 6.17 6.51 18.57
N LEU A 144 5.31 5.55 18.21
CA LEU A 144 4.37 4.90 19.12
C LEU A 144 4.70 3.41 19.23
N SER A 145 4.78 2.86 20.44
CA SER A 145 4.99 1.43 20.65
C SER A 145 3.68 0.74 21.02
N GLN A 146 3.27 -0.23 20.22
CA GLN A 146 2.25 -1.20 20.61
C GLN A 146 2.75 -2.01 21.82
N GLY A 147 1.89 -2.18 22.83
CA GLY A 147 2.15 -3.05 24.00
C GLY A 147 2.60 -2.37 25.30
N GLN A 148 2.72 -1.04 25.36
CA GLN A 148 3.09 -0.33 26.61
C GLN A 148 1.90 0.08 27.52
N HIS A 149 0.66 -0.25 27.15
CA HIS A 149 -0.49 -0.04 28.04
C HIS A 149 -0.62 -1.17 29.07
N PRO A 150 -0.93 -0.86 30.35
CA PRO A 150 -1.00 -1.86 31.40
C PRO A 150 -2.13 -2.85 31.13
N GLN A 151 -1.77 -4.07 30.71
CA GLN A 151 -2.72 -5.17 30.65
C GLN A 151 -3.14 -5.57 32.07
N LYS A 152 -4.44 -5.76 32.29
CA LYS A 152 -4.91 -6.50 33.46
C LYS A 152 -4.33 -7.90 33.37
N LYS A 153 -3.44 -8.25 34.30
CA LYS A 153 -2.98 -9.63 34.48
C LYS A 153 -4.21 -10.51 34.74
N SER A 154 -4.42 -11.52 33.91
CA SER A 154 -5.27 -12.65 34.28
C SER A 154 -4.71 -13.30 35.55
N SER A 155 -5.58 -13.88 36.38
CA SER A 155 -5.24 -14.50 37.66
C SER A 155 -4.29 -15.70 37.53
N ASP A 156 -4.10 -16.22 36.32
CA ASP A 156 -3.13 -17.26 35.99
C ASP A 156 -1.96 -16.59 35.28
N GLY A 157 -0.78 -16.60 35.90
CA GLY A 157 0.41 -15.83 35.51
C GLY A 157 1.07 -16.15 34.16
N GLN A 158 0.31 -16.61 33.16
CA GLN A 158 0.74 -16.64 31.76
C GLN A 158 0.47 -15.28 31.10
N SER A 159 1.53 -14.62 30.64
CA SER A 159 1.40 -13.51 29.70
C SER A 159 0.88 -14.04 28.37
N ILE A 160 -0.37 -13.72 28.02
CA ILE A 160 -0.94 -13.94 26.67
C ILE A 160 -0.34 -12.86 25.74
N ALA A 161 0.99 -12.84 25.61
CA ALA A 161 1.73 -11.72 25.03
C ALA A 161 1.69 -11.70 23.49
N ASP A 162 1.50 -12.85 22.84
CA ASP A 162 1.67 -12.98 21.39
C ASP A 162 0.40 -13.32 20.60
N GLU A 163 -0.73 -13.66 21.25
CA GLU A 163 -1.90 -14.21 20.55
C GLU A 163 -3.10 -13.28 20.40
N LEU A 164 -3.07 -12.08 20.99
CA LEU A 164 -4.20 -11.15 21.01
C LEU A 164 -3.89 -9.81 20.33
N TYR A 165 -3.10 -9.82 19.27
CA TYR A 165 -3.00 -8.65 18.38
C TYR A 165 -3.70 -8.99 17.07
N PRO A 166 -4.63 -8.14 16.59
CA PRO A 166 -5.24 -8.34 15.29
C PRO A 166 -4.12 -8.41 14.25
N SER A 167 -4.07 -9.47 13.45
CA SER A 167 -3.20 -9.55 12.26
C SER A 167 -3.55 -8.47 11.21
N ASP A 168 -4.64 -7.72 11.44
CA ASP A 168 -5.07 -6.61 10.64
C ASP A 168 -4.52 -5.28 11.20
N HIS A 169 -3.60 -4.66 10.47
CA HIS A 169 -3.07 -3.32 10.76
C HIS A 169 -4.17 -2.27 10.98
N ALA A 170 -5.30 -2.36 10.27
CA ALA A 170 -6.40 -1.42 10.47
C ALA A 170 -7.00 -1.55 11.88
N ALA A 171 -7.19 -2.78 12.37
CA ALA A 171 -7.70 -3.03 13.71
C ALA A 171 -6.70 -2.64 14.80
N ALA A 172 -5.41 -2.93 14.60
CA ALA A 172 -4.35 -2.53 15.51
C ALA A 172 -4.23 -1.00 15.62
N PHE A 173 -4.33 -0.30 14.49
CA PHE A 173 -4.38 1.16 14.43
C PHE A 173 -5.58 1.72 15.18
N LEU A 174 -6.79 1.23 14.90
CA LEU A 174 -8.02 1.71 15.56
C LEU A 174 -7.99 1.49 17.09
N SER A 175 -7.46 0.35 17.54
CA SER A 175 -7.28 0.05 18.96
C SER A 175 -6.31 1.02 19.66
N LEU A 176 -5.22 1.40 18.99
CA LEU A 176 -4.29 2.40 19.51
C LEU A 176 -4.88 3.81 19.51
N MET A 177 -5.65 4.17 18.50
CA MET A 177 -6.34 5.46 18.46
C MET A 177 -7.33 5.60 19.62
N LYS A 178 -7.95 4.50 20.06
CA LYS A 178 -8.84 4.45 21.24
C LYS A 178 -8.09 4.62 22.57
N SER A 179 -6.82 4.18 22.67
CA SER A 179 -6.12 4.02 23.96
C SER A 179 -5.01 5.04 24.24
N SER A 180 -4.41 5.65 23.21
CA SER A 180 -3.18 6.44 23.34
C SER A 180 -3.35 7.95 23.51
N GLY A 181 -4.57 8.49 23.39
CA GLY A 181 -4.81 9.95 23.33
C GLY A 181 -4.33 10.61 22.02
N THR A 182 -3.67 9.86 21.13
CA THR A 182 -3.16 10.35 19.84
C THR A 182 -4.28 10.86 18.93
N LEU A 183 -5.46 10.24 18.98
CA LEU A 183 -6.62 10.70 18.21
C LEU A 183 -7.01 12.14 18.56
N ASP A 184 -7.06 12.47 19.85
CA ASP A 184 -7.43 13.80 20.32
C ASP A 184 -6.36 14.83 19.96
N LEU A 185 -5.08 14.47 20.08
CA LEU A 185 -3.96 15.30 19.65
C LEU A 185 -4.08 15.65 18.17
N LEU A 186 -4.23 14.65 17.30
CA LEU A 186 -4.32 14.84 15.85
C LEU A 186 -5.55 15.67 15.45
N LEU A 187 -6.71 15.39 16.05
CA LEU A 187 -7.92 16.19 15.81
C LEU A 187 -7.74 17.64 16.28
N SER A 188 -7.08 17.88 17.42
CA SER A 188 -6.81 19.23 17.93
C SER A 188 -5.88 20.05 17.03
N GLN A 189 -5.01 19.37 16.27
CA GLN A 189 -4.14 19.94 15.25
C GLN A 189 -4.87 20.20 13.92
N GLY A 190 -6.17 19.91 13.83
CA GLY A 190 -6.95 20.07 12.60
C GLY A 190 -6.77 18.96 11.57
N LYS A 191 -6.19 17.81 11.96
CA LYS A 191 -6.10 16.64 11.07
C LYS A 191 -7.49 16.05 10.87
N GLU A 192 -7.79 15.63 9.64
CA GLU A 192 -9.07 15.03 9.26
C GLU A 192 -8.92 13.61 8.72
N TYR A 193 -7.79 13.29 8.08
CA TYR A 193 -7.54 11.98 7.48
C TYR A 193 -6.21 11.42 7.92
N VAL A 194 -6.18 10.10 8.10
CA VAL A 194 -4.96 9.32 8.25
C VAL A 194 -4.71 8.50 7.01
N HIS A 195 -3.47 8.51 6.52
CA HIS A 195 -2.97 7.59 5.52
C HIS A 195 -2.14 6.52 6.22
N VAL A 196 -2.70 5.31 6.34
CA VAL A 196 -2.05 4.18 6.98
C VAL A 196 -1.35 3.33 5.93
N VAL A 197 -0.06 3.10 6.14
CA VAL A 197 0.82 2.36 5.25
C VAL A 197 1.39 1.16 6.01
N SER A 198 1.27 -0.03 5.43
CA SER A 198 1.84 -1.25 5.99
C SER A 198 3.37 -1.24 6.05
N SER A 199 3.94 -2.12 6.86
CA SER A 199 5.39 -2.24 7.04
C SER A 199 6.12 -2.71 5.77
N ASP A 200 5.46 -3.51 4.94
CA ASP A 200 6.01 -4.13 3.74
C ASP A 200 5.84 -3.28 2.46
N ASN A 201 4.84 -2.39 2.37
CA ASN A 201 4.65 -1.56 1.19
C ASN A 201 5.66 -0.38 1.18
N VAL A 202 6.63 -0.44 0.26
CA VAL A 202 7.70 0.56 0.12
C VAL A 202 7.28 1.72 -0.80
N ALA A 203 6.30 1.50 -1.67
CA ALA A 203 5.92 2.48 -2.70
C ALA A 203 4.68 3.32 -2.36
N ALA A 204 4.07 3.09 -1.20
CA ALA A 204 2.94 3.88 -0.75
C ALA A 204 3.33 5.36 -0.62
N ALA A 205 2.48 6.22 -1.15
CA ALA A 205 2.77 7.63 -1.31
C ALA A 205 1.56 8.50 -0.97
N VAL A 206 1.78 9.64 -0.30
CA VAL A 206 0.72 10.63 -0.11
C VAL A 206 0.33 11.21 -1.47
N ASP A 207 -0.95 11.10 -1.81
CA ASP A 207 -1.48 11.55 -3.10
C ASP A 207 -2.58 12.60 -2.90
N PRO A 208 -2.34 13.86 -3.30
CA PRO A 208 -3.32 14.91 -3.10
C PRO A 208 -4.59 14.71 -3.96
N ARG A 209 -4.56 13.92 -5.06
CA ARG A 209 -5.77 13.56 -5.82
C ARG A 209 -6.69 12.65 -5.01
N ILE A 210 -6.10 11.64 -4.36
CA ILE A 210 -6.84 10.75 -3.46
C ILE A 210 -7.43 11.59 -2.32
N MET A 211 -6.60 12.40 -1.64
CA MET A 211 -7.07 13.24 -0.54
C MET A 211 -8.21 14.18 -0.94
N SER A 212 -8.08 14.85 -2.10
CA SER A 212 -9.12 15.74 -2.63
C SER A 212 -10.44 14.99 -2.83
N HIS A 213 -10.39 13.81 -3.46
CA HIS A 213 -11.57 12.97 -3.67
C HIS A 213 -12.23 12.52 -2.37
N LEU A 214 -11.42 12.08 -1.39
CA LEU A 214 -11.93 11.66 -0.08
C LEU A 214 -12.64 12.80 0.64
N SER A 215 -12.00 13.98 0.67
CA SER A 215 -12.54 15.16 1.35
C SER A 215 -13.83 15.68 0.69
N GLN A 216 -13.87 15.79 -0.63
CA GLN A 216 -15.05 16.30 -1.35
C GLN A 216 -16.28 15.40 -1.20
N ASN A 217 -16.07 14.07 -1.17
CA ASN A 217 -17.15 13.10 -1.09
C ASN A 217 -17.48 12.69 0.37
N ASN A 218 -16.76 13.25 1.34
CA ASN A 218 -16.83 12.89 2.76
C ASN A 218 -16.68 11.37 2.97
N ILE A 219 -15.70 10.77 2.29
CA ILE A 219 -15.40 9.34 2.43
C ILE A 219 -14.84 9.09 3.82
N GLU A 220 -15.32 8.05 4.49
CA GLU A 220 -14.89 7.70 5.84
C GLU A 220 -13.77 6.67 5.85
N TYR A 221 -13.77 5.76 4.88
CA TYR A 221 -12.78 4.71 4.75
C TYR A 221 -12.50 4.43 3.27
N CYS A 222 -11.24 4.37 2.90
CA CYS A 222 -10.80 4.03 1.55
C CYS A 222 -9.64 3.04 1.60
N VAL A 223 -9.74 1.97 0.81
CA VAL A 223 -8.64 1.02 0.60
C VAL A 223 -8.07 1.19 -0.80
N GLU A 224 -6.75 1.35 -0.93
CA GLU A 224 -6.09 1.27 -2.22
C GLU A 224 -5.98 -0.19 -2.66
N VAL A 225 -6.47 -0.50 -3.84
CA VAL A 225 -6.48 -1.86 -4.42
C VAL A 225 -5.81 -1.87 -5.79
N THR A 226 -5.24 -3.01 -6.17
CA THR A 226 -4.73 -3.25 -7.53
C THR A 226 -5.41 -4.49 -8.11
N PRO A 227 -5.72 -4.54 -9.42
CA PRO A 227 -6.35 -5.72 -10.01
C PRO A 227 -5.40 -6.91 -10.04
N THR A 228 -5.95 -8.12 -9.91
CA THR A 228 -5.21 -9.37 -10.09
C THR A 228 -4.84 -9.57 -11.58
N SER A 229 -3.75 -10.29 -11.85
CA SER A 229 -3.33 -10.61 -13.22
C SER A 229 -4.42 -11.35 -14.00
N SER A 230 -5.16 -12.25 -13.34
CA SER A 230 -6.29 -12.97 -13.95
C SER A 230 -7.45 -12.05 -14.30
N TYR A 231 -7.75 -11.06 -13.45
CA TYR A 231 -8.81 -10.10 -13.71
C TYR A 231 -8.45 -9.14 -14.85
N LEU A 232 -7.20 -8.68 -14.90
CA LEU A 232 -6.66 -7.91 -16.02
C LEU A 232 -6.75 -8.66 -17.35
N ALA A 233 -6.41 -9.95 -17.36
CA ALA A 233 -6.49 -10.78 -18.56
C ALA A 233 -7.92 -10.94 -19.09
N LYS A 234 -8.91 -11.05 -18.19
CA LYS A 234 -10.32 -11.26 -18.55
C LYS A 234 -11.04 -9.98 -18.98
N SER A 235 -10.63 -8.82 -18.48
CA SER A 235 -11.34 -7.57 -18.76
C SER A 235 -10.40 -6.50 -19.31
N LYS A 236 -10.49 -6.31 -20.63
CA LYS A 236 -9.80 -5.24 -21.38
C LYS A 236 -10.15 -3.83 -20.90
N MET A 237 -11.14 -3.66 -20.00
CA MET A 237 -11.65 -2.38 -19.50
C MET A 237 -11.65 -2.24 -17.97
N VAL A 238 -11.07 -3.18 -17.20
CA VAL A 238 -11.09 -3.15 -15.72
C VAL A 238 -10.64 -1.80 -15.16
N ASN A 239 -9.61 -1.23 -15.77
CA ASN A 239 -8.98 -0.02 -15.24
C ASN A 239 -9.78 1.26 -15.51
N GLN A 240 -10.94 1.17 -16.15
CA GLN A 240 -11.65 2.36 -16.65
C GLN A 240 -13.08 2.50 -16.11
N ARG A 241 -13.70 1.43 -15.60
CA ARG A 241 -15.09 1.48 -15.13
C ARG A 241 -15.17 1.33 -13.62
N GLN A 242 -15.75 2.35 -13.00
CA GLN A 242 -16.21 2.30 -11.62
C GLN A 242 -17.31 1.24 -11.48
N GLY A 243 -17.26 0.46 -10.39
CA GLY A 243 -18.18 -0.65 -10.18
C GLY A 243 -18.28 -1.04 -8.72
N MET A 244 -19.36 -1.76 -8.39
CA MET A 244 -19.57 -2.36 -7.08
C MET A 244 -18.98 -3.77 -7.07
N PHE A 245 -18.28 -4.12 -6.01
CA PHE A 245 -17.60 -5.41 -5.85
C PHE A 245 -17.84 -5.98 -4.47
N GLU A 246 -17.91 -7.29 -4.33
CA GLU A 246 -18.02 -7.91 -3.01
C GLU A 246 -16.67 -7.81 -2.28
N LEU A 247 -16.71 -7.61 -0.95
CA LEU A 247 -15.49 -7.60 -0.13
C LEU A 247 -14.71 -8.92 -0.18
N ALA A 248 -15.40 -10.03 -0.46
CA ALA A 248 -14.80 -11.34 -0.65
C ALA A 248 -13.99 -11.44 -1.96
N GLU A 249 -14.19 -10.52 -2.91
CA GLU A 249 -13.44 -10.45 -4.18
C GLU A 249 -12.12 -9.67 -4.04
N ILE A 250 -11.88 -9.05 -2.89
CA ILE A 250 -10.64 -8.34 -2.54
C ILE A 250 -9.82 -9.22 -1.59
N THR A 251 -8.71 -9.76 -2.11
CA THR A 251 -7.77 -10.55 -1.31
C THR A 251 -6.66 -9.66 -0.73
N ARG A 252 -6.13 -10.02 0.43
CA ARG A 252 -4.98 -9.33 1.05
C ARG A 252 -3.66 -10.07 0.87
N THR A 253 -3.70 -11.23 0.24
CA THR A 253 -2.55 -12.01 -0.22
C THR A 253 -2.74 -12.48 -1.64
N VAL A 254 -1.64 -12.66 -2.36
CA VAL A 254 -1.68 -13.26 -3.69
C VAL A 254 -1.89 -14.77 -3.51
N PRO A 255 -3.03 -15.34 -3.94
CA PRO A 255 -3.27 -16.77 -3.81
C PRO A 255 -2.27 -17.54 -4.68
N LYS A 256 -1.60 -18.55 -4.10
CA LYS A 256 -0.75 -19.47 -4.88
C LYS A 256 -1.57 -20.41 -5.77
N ASP A 257 -2.81 -20.71 -5.36
CA ASP A 257 -3.77 -21.52 -6.11
C ASP A 257 -5.18 -20.90 -6.11
N SER A 258 -5.89 -21.07 -7.24
CA SER A 258 -7.21 -20.50 -7.59
C SER A 258 -7.22 -18.99 -7.90
N THR A 259 -6.99 -18.67 -9.17
CA THR A 259 -6.90 -17.29 -9.70
C THR A 259 -8.24 -16.66 -10.08
N GLU A 260 -9.36 -17.39 -9.97
CA GLU A 260 -10.64 -16.93 -10.54
C GLU A 260 -11.55 -16.18 -9.56
N LYS A 261 -11.35 -16.35 -8.25
CA LYS A 261 -12.25 -15.79 -7.23
C LYS A 261 -11.98 -14.31 -6.93
N PHE A 262 -10.73 -13.87 -7.02
CA PHE A 262 -10.34 -12.53 -6.59
C PHE A 262 -10.11 -11.59 -7.77
N LYS A 263 -10.76 -10.44 -7.73
CA LYS A 263 -10.63 -9.38 -8.73
C LYS A 263 -9.55 -8.38 -8.35
N PHE A 264 -9.39 -8.13 -7.06
CA PHE A 264 -8.48 -7.12 -6.54
C PHE A 264 -7.62 -7.65 -5.41
N ILE A 265 -6.45 -7.03 -5.26
CA ILE A 265 -5.49 -7.23 -4.18
C ILE A 265 -5.47 -5.92 -3.38
N ASP A 266 -5.66 -6.02 -2.07
CA ASP A 266 -5.45 -4.94 -1.11
C ASP A 266 -3.95 -4.59 -1.07
N THR A 267 -3.63 -3.34 -1.39
CA THR A 267 -2.23 -2.85 -1.41
C THR A 267 -1.67 -2.60 -0.01
N ARG A 268 -2.48 -2.80 1.03
CA ARG A 268 -2.21 -2.51 2.44
C ARG A 268 -1.92 -1.01 2.69
N SER A 269 -2.42 -0.16 1.80
CA SER A 269 -2.48 1.29 1.92
C SER A 269 -3.94 1.70 2.08
N LEU A 270 -4.28 2.36 3.18
CA LEU A 270 -5.67 2.74 3.49
C LEU A 270 -5.75 4.16 4.04
N TRP A 271 -6.90 4.78 3.83
CA TRP A 271 -7.19 6.14 4.22
C TRP A 271 -8.44 6.14 5.10
N VAL A 272 -8.36 6.76 6.27
CA VAL A 272 -9.48 6.77 7.23
C VAL A 272 -9.73 8.17 7.74
N ASN A 273 -11.00 8.55 7.84
CA ASN A 273 -11.42 9.81 8.42
C ASN A 273 -11.33 9.75 9.95
N LEU A 274 -10.59 10.67 10.56
CA LEU A 274 -10.37 10.72 12.01
C LEU A 274 -11.65 11.02 12.79
N LYS A 275 -12.58 11.80 12.23
CA LYS A 275 -13.89 12.07 12.86
C LYS A 275 -14.78 10.83 12.85
N ALA A 276 -14.70 10.02 11.80
CA ALA A 276 -15.38 8.73 11.75
C ALA A 276 -14.81 7.77 12.81
N ILE A 277 -13.48 7.72 12.97
CA ILE A 277 -12.84 6.96 14.05
C ILE A 277 -13.34 7.45 15.41
N ARG A 278 -13.35 8.76 15.65
CA ARG A 278 -13.86 9.36 16.89
C ARG A 278 -15.30 8.96 17.17
N ARG A 279 -16.18 9.03 16.17
CA ARG A 279 -17.57 8.57 16.29
C ARG A 279 -17.64 7.12 16.74
N LEU A 280 -16.87 6.23 16.12
CA LEU A 280 -16.89 4.79 16.44
C LEU A 280 -16.26 4.47 17.81
N VAL A 281 -15.30 5.28 18.28
CA VAL A 281 -14.74 5.21 19.63
C VAL A 281 -15.78 5.64 20.66
N ASP A 282 -16.44 6.78 20.43
CA ASP A 282 -17.41 7.38 21.36
C ASP A 282 -18.69 6.54 21.51
N THR A 283 -19.13 5.86 20.44
CA THR A 283 -20.30 4.98 20.46
C THR A 283 -20.01 3.56 20.95
N ASP A 284 -18.74 3.29 21.32
CA ASP A 284 -18.23 1.95 21.62
C ASP A 284 -18.57 0.90 20.54
N ALA A 285 -18.73 1.35 19.28
CA ALA A 285 -18.92 0.48 18.12
C ALA A 285 -17.62 -0.24 17.73
N LEU A 286 -16.47 0.33 18.07
CA LEU A 286 -15.16 -0.35 18.04
C LEU A 286 -15.02 -1.29 19.24
N LYS A 287 -15.79 -2.39 19.22
CA LYS A 287 -15.54 -3.52 20.11
C LYS A 287 -14.42 -4.36 19.52
N ILE A 288 -13.30 -4.43 20.23
CA ILE A 288 -12.10 -5.19 19.82
C ILE A 288 -12.45 -6.68 19.60
N GLU A 289 -13.42 -7.21 20.33
CA GLU A 289 -13.96 -8.58 20.18
C GLU A 289 -14.53 -8.85 18.77
N ASN A 290 -15.06 -7.81 18.09
CA ASN A 290 -15.54 -7.91 16.70
C ASN A 290 -14.40 -7.78 15.67
N LEU A 291 -13.18 -7.41 16.09
CA LEU A 291 -11.98 -7.28 15.24
C LEU A 291 -11.07 -8.52 15.32
N SER A 292 -11.26 -9.38 16.32
CA SER A 292 -10.62 -10.68 16.42
C SER A 292 -11.21 -11.63 15.38
N ILE A 293 -10.51 -11.78 14.26
CA ILE A 293 -10.77 -12.80 13.26
C ILE A 293 -10.70 -14.16 13.96
N SER A 294 -11.79 -14.94 13.90
CA SER A 294 -11.80 -16.34 14.32
C SER A 294 -10.79 -17.11 13.49
N LYS A 295 -9.72 -17.60 14.13
CA LYS A 295 -8.83 -18.62 13.55
C LYS A 295 -9.67 -19.90 13.42
N GLU A 296 -10.24 -20.17 12.25
CA GLU A 296 -10.75 -21.52 11.98
C GLU A 296 -9.56 -22.43 11.71
N MET A 297 -9.37 -23.43 12.57
CA MET A 297 -8.37 -24.48 12.39
C MET A 297 -8.96 -25.58 11.49
N GLU A 298 -8.55 -25.63 10.23
CA GLU A 298 -8.63 -26.87 9.43
C GLU A 298 -7.29 -27.59 9.52
N GLY A 299 -7.11 -28.42 10.56
CA GLY A 299 -5.87 -29.19 10.80
C GLY A 299 -4.69 -28.37 11.35
N ASP A 300 -3.46 -28.88 11.17
CA ASP A 300 -2.18 -28.26 11.62
C ASP A 300 -1.78 -26.99 10.84
N GLN A 301 -2.62 -26.50 9.92
CA GLN A 301 -2.40 -25.25 9.19
C GLN A 301 -3.46 -24.21 9.56
N ILE A 302 -3.00 -23.08 10.10
CA ILE A 302 -3.83 -21.90 10.33
C ILE A 302 -4.07 -21.24 8.96
N VAL A 303 -5.25 -21.44 8.36
CA VAL A 303 -5.66 -20.73 7.15
C VAL A 303 -6.38 -19.45 7.58
N LEU A 304 -5.65 -18.34 7.63
CA LEU A 304 -6.28 -17.03 7.73
C LEU A 304 -7.04 -16.78 6.42
N GLN A 305 -8.37 -16.65 6.48
CA GLN A 305 -9.14 -16.18 5.34
C GLN A 305 -8.93 -14.66 5.21
N GLU A 306 -7.83 -14.28 4.57
CA GLU A 306 -7.34 -12.90 4.45
C GLU A 306 -8.05 -12.10 3.35
N THR A 307 -9.38 -12.05 3.38
CA THR A 307 -10.16 -11.20 2.46
C THR A 307 -10.50 -9.86 3.11
N ALA A 308 -10.92 -8.86 2.33
CA ALA A 308 -11.42 -7.60 2.88
C ALA A 308 -12.74 -7.76 3.65
N ALA A 309 -13.43 -8.91 3.55
CA ALA A 309 -14.64 -9.19 4.30
C ALA A 309 -14.40 -9.29 5.82
N SER A 310 -13.16 -9.55 6.26
CA SER A 310 -12.77 -9.53 7.67
C SER A 310 -12.21 -8.17 8.12
N SER A 311 -12.36 -7.13 7.31
CA SER A 311 -11.86 -5.79 7.60
C SER A 311 -12.78 -4.99 8.53
N PRO A 312 -12.24 -4.12 9.42
CA PRO A 312 -13.01 -3.11 10.15
C PRO A 312 -13.75 -2.12 9.25
N MET A 313 -13.47 -2.13 7.95
CA MET A 313 -14.10 -1.27 6.95
C MET A 313 -15.64 -1.32 6.97
N GLN A 314 -16.25 -2.44 7.37
CA GLN A 314 -17.71 -2.57 7.50
C GLN A 314 -18.32 -1.71 8.62
N LEU A 315 -17.49 -1.17 9.52
CA LEU A 315 -17.94 -0.28 10.60
C LEU A 315 -18.13 1.18 10.13
N PHE A 316 -17.78 1.50 8.89
CA PHE A 316 -17.83 2.85 8.32
C PHE A 316 -18.98 2.97 7.32
N ASP A 317 -19.59 4.15 7.23
CA ASP A 317 -20.79 4.36 6.41
C ASP A 317 -20.45 4.60 4.93
N LYS A 318 -19.37 5.35 4.68
CA LYS A 318 -18.94 5.77 3.34
C LYS A 318 -17.59 5.16 3.00
N VAL A 319 -17.67 3.96 2.45
CA VAL A 319 -16.53 3.12 2.11
C VAL A 319 -16.32 3.08 0.60
N ILE A 320 -15.08 3.23 0.15
CA ILE A 320 -14.69 2.97 -1.24
C ILE A 320 -13.39 2.16 -1.33
N GLY A 321 -13.13 1.59 -2.50
CA GLY A 321 -11.81 1.21 -2.94
C GLY A 321 -11.33 2.16 -4.04
N ILE A 322 -10.03 2.40 -4.12
CA ILE A 322 -9.43 3.09 -5.28
C ILE A 322 -8.53 2.10 -6.00
N ASN A 323 -8.85 1.81 -7.27
CA ASN A 323 -8.00 0.99 -8.14
C ASN A 323 -6.78 1.82 -8.56
N VAL A 324 -5.67 1.63 -7.86
CA VAL A 324 -4.41 2.35 -8.05
C VAL A 324 -3.46 1.63 -9.01
N PRO A 325 -2.57 2.38 -9.68
CA PRO A 325 -1.51 1.76 -10.47
C PRO A 325 -0.61 0.85 -9.62
N GLN A 326 -0.13 -0.25 -10.21
CA GLN A 326 0.69 -1.26 -9.52
C GLN A 326 1.96 -0.69 -8.85
N PHE A 327 2.53 0.39 -9.40
CA PHE A 327 3.72 1.00 -8.82
C PHE A 327 3.47 1.61 -7.42
N ARG A 328 2.22 1.80 -6.98
CA ARG A 328 1.89 2.23 -5.60
C ARG A 328 1.85 1.08 -4.58
N ALA A 329 2.06 -0.14 -5.05
CA ALA A 329 1.89 -1.37 -4.28
C ALA A 329 3.10 -2.30 -4.41
N VAL A 330 4.30 -1.77 -4.20
CA VAL A 330 5.54 -2.57 -4.22
C VAL A 330 5.84 -3.04 -2.80
N GLN A 331 5.58 -4.32 -2.54
CA GLN A 331 5.86 -4.96 -1.27
C GLN A 331 7.32 -5.44 -1.24
N LEU A 332 7.91 -5.50 -0.05
CA LEU A 332 9.22 -6.12 0.17
C LEU A 332 9.02 -7.39 0.99
N ASN A 333 8.66 -8.54 0.44
CA ASN A 333 8.44 -9.76 1.24
C ASN A 333 9.58 -10.78 1.12
N ALA A 334 10.26 -10.78 -0.01
CA ALA A 334 11.44 -11.60 -0.27
C ALA A 334 12.55 -10.79 -0.94
N THR A 335 13.73 -11.40 -1.10
CA THR A 335 14.85 -10.80 -1.83
C THR A 335 14.60 -10.67 -3.33
N SER A 336 13.65 -11.41 -3.89
CA SER A 336 13.14 -11.18 -5.25
C SER A 336 12.49 -9.80 -5.38
N ASP A 337 11.72 -9.37 -4.39
CA ASP A 337 11.15 -8.02 -4.34
C ASP A 337 12.24 -6.95 -4.16
N LEU A 338 13.27 -7.28 -3.37
CA LEU A 338 14.43 -6.41 -3.21
C LEU A 338 15.18 -6.21 -4.52
N LEU A 339 15.30 -7.26 -5.34
CA LEU A 339 15.87 -7.16 -6.68
C LEU A 339 15.08 -6.21 -7.58
N LEU A 340 13.74 -6.28 -7.56
CA LEU A 340 12.89 -5.33 -8.27
C LEU A 340 13.20 -3.89 -7.82
N LEU A 341 13.14 -3.65 -6.51
CA LEU A 341 13.31 -2.33 -5.89
C LEU A 341 14.71 -1.72 -6.12
N GLN A 342 15.75 -2.55 -6.11
CA GLN A 342 17.13 -2.12 -6.29
C GLN A 342 17.55 -1.98 -7.77
N SER A 343 16.79 -2.57 -8.69
CA SER A 343 17.12 -2.54 -10.13
C SER A 343 16.74 -1.24 -10.82
N ASP A 344 17.18 -1.06 -12.06
CA ASP A 344 16.79 0.07 -12.94
C ASP A 344 15.31 0.10 -13.36
N LEU A 345 14.50 -0.87 -12.92
CA LEU A 345 13.05 -0.84 -13.07
C LEU A 345 12.41 0.28 -12.24
N TYR A 346 13.03 0.64 -11.12
CA TYR A 346 12.59 1.73 -10.25
C TYR A 346 13.70 2.76 -10.06
N SER A 347 13.28 4.02 -10.00
CA SER A 347 14.10 5.15 -9.59
C SER A 347 13.45 5.82 -8.38
N THR A 348 14.17 6.75 -7.73
CA THR A 348 13.62 7.55 -6.64
C THR A 348 13.57 9.01 -7.05
N SER A 349 12.46 9.68 -6.75
CA SER A 349 12.31 11.13 -6.88
C SER A 349 11.62 11.65 -5.64
N GLU A 350 12.30 12.50 -4.88
CA GLU A 350 11.75 13.10 -3.65
C GLU A 350 11.17 12.06 -2.67
N GLY A 351 11.84 10.93 -2.50
CA GLY A 351 11.37 9.85 -1.63
C GLY A 351 10.25 8.97 -2.22
N VAL A 352 9.75 9.27 -3.41
CA VAL A 352 8.75 8.47 -4.12
C VAL A 352 9.44 7.50 -5.09
N LEU A 353 9.01 6.24 -5.09
CA LEU A 353 9.42 5.28 -6.11
C LEU A 353 8.75 5.62 -7.45
N VAL A 354 9.58 5.88 -8.46
CA VAL A 354 9.14 6.15 -9.82
C VAL A 354 9.56 4.99 -10.71
N ARG A 355 8.57 4.27 -11.23
CA ARG A 355 8.81 3.16 -12.14
C ARG A 355 9.28 3.68 -13.50
N ASN A 356 10.28 3.04 -14.08
CA ASN A 356 10.73 3.33 -15.43
C ASN A 356 9.64 2.92 -16.45
N THR A 357 9.23 3.85 -17.31
CA THR A 357 8.15 3.70 -18.30
C THR A 357 8.61 3.21 -19.67
N ASP A 358 9.90 2.93 -19.86
CA ASP A 358 10.45 2.46 -21.14
C ASP A 358 10.00 1.04 -21.53
N GLN A 359 9.20 0.37 -20.68
CA GLN A 359 8.60 -0.93 -20.94
C GLN A 359 7.31 -0.87 -21.77
N ALA A 360 7.11 -1.89 -22.61
CA ALA A 360 5.83 -2.14 -23.28
C ALA A 360 4.73 -2.67 -22.33
N SER A 361 5.10 -3.26 -21.18
CA SER A 361 4.18 -3.84 -20.20
C SER A 361 4.13 -3.04 -18.90
N PRO A 362 2.94 -2.79 -18.32
CA PRO A 362 2.81 -2.11 -17.03
C PRO A 362 3.05 -3.03 -15.82
N ALA A 363 3.24 -4.34 -16.01
CA ALA A 363 3.36 -5.32 -14.92
C ALA A 363 4.83 -5.59 -14.54
N ASN A 364 5.13 -5.78 -13.24
CA ASN A 364 6.49 -6.15 -12.80
C ASN A 364 6.88 -7.53 -13.38
N PRO A 365 8.17 -7.77 -13.68
CA PRO A 365 8.63 -9.10 -14.06
C PRO A 365 8.44 -10.11 -12.93
N CYS A 366 8.17 -11.36 -13.29
CA CYS A 366 8.10 -12.44 -12.31
C CYS A 366 9.52 -12.87 -11.93
N ILE A 367 9.90 -12.76 -10.66
CA ILE A 367 11.24 -13.11 -10.19
C ILE A 367 11.15 -14.22 -9.14
N GLU A 368 11.75 -15.36 -9.45
CA GLU A 368 11.93 -16.50 -8.55
C GLU A 368 13.42 -16.67 -8.24
N LEU A 369 13.79 -16.44 -6.99
CA LEU A 369 15.15 -16.70 -6.51
C LEU A 369 15.15 -17.92 -5.58
N GLY A 370 16.11 -18.81 -5.78
CA GLY A 370 16.32 -20.00 -4.99
C GLY A 370 16.72 -19.70 -3.53
N PRO A 371 16.73 -20.72 -2.67
CA PRO A 371 17.05 -20.58 -1.24
C PRO A 371 18.43 -19.96 -0.99
N GLU A 372 19.36 -20.10 -1.94
CA GLU A 372 20.70 -19.50 -1.86
C GLU A 372 20.70 -17.95 -1.84
N PHE A 373 19.57 -17.33 -2.19
CA PHE A 373 19.35 -15.88 -2.22
C PHE A 373 18.37 -15.39 -1.15
N GLU A 374 17.82 -16.28 -0.30
CA GLU A 374 16.75 -15.94 0.65
C GLU A 374 17.19 -14.86 1.66
N LYS A 375 18.45 -14.89 2.10
CA LYS A 375 19.01 -13.91 3.03
C LYS A 375 19.58 -12.71 2.30
N VAL A 376 19.31 -11.50 2.78
CA VAL A 376 19.84 -10.24 2.22
C VAL A 376 21.36 -10.27 2.09
N SER A 377 22.08 -10.80 3.07
CA SER A 377 23.54 -10.92 3.00
C SER A 377 24.01 -11.84 1.87
N ASP A 378 23.28 -12.91 1.61
CA ASP A 378 23.60 -13.89 0.57
C ASP A 378 23.21 -13.38 -0.81
N PHE A 379 22.06 -12.69 -0.90
CA PHE A 379 21.64 -11.94 -2.07
C PHE A 379 22.69 -10.89 -2.46
N GLN A 380 23.10 -10.02 -1.52
CA GLN A 380 24.05 -8.95 -1.78
C GLN A 380 25.42 -9.45 -2.21
N ARG A 381 25.95 -10.53 -1.60
CA ARG A 381 27.27 -11.06 -2.01
C ARG A 381 27.24 -11.73 -3.39
N ARG A 382 26.09 -12.27 -3.81
CA ARG A 382 25.94 -12.98 -5.08
C ARG A 382 25.75 -12.05 -6.28
N PHE A 383 25.34 -10.80 -6.06
CA PHE A 383 25.28 -9.76 -7.09
C PHE A 383 26.40 -8.73 -6.89
N LYS A 384 27.46 -8.80 -7.69
CA LYS A 384 28.55 -7.80 -7.65
C LYS A 384 28.03 -6.38 -7.95
N SER A 385 27.06 -6.28 -8.84
CA SER A 385 26.13 -5.16 -8.93
C SER A 385 24.74 -5.69 -9.25
N ILE A 386 23.70 -4.90 -8.96
CA ILE A 386 22.33 -5.25 -9.35
C ILE A 386 22.22 -5.22 -10.88
N PRO A 387 21.67 -6.29 -11.51
CA PRO A 387 21.52 -6.32 -12.95
C PRO A 387 20.46 -5.33 -13.44
N SER A 388 20.61 -4.89 -14.69
CA SER A 388 19.52 -4.22 -15.41
C SER A 388 18.44 -5.24 -15.74
N ILE A 389 17.19 -4.93 -15.37
CA ILE A 389 16.02 -5.79 -15.62
C ILE A 389 14.88 -5.01 -16.30
N VAL A 390 15.14 -3.80 -16.80
CA VAL A 390 14.13 -3.00 -17.51
C VAL A 390 13.52 -3.74 -18.70
N GLY A 391 14.25 -4.67 -19.34
CA GLY A 391 13.74 -5.49 -20.45
C GLY A 391 13.26 -6.88 -20.04
N LEU A 392 13.15 -7.20 -18.75
CA LEU A 392 12.83 -8.54 -18.25
C LEU A 392 11.32 -8.79 -18.21
N ASP A 393 10.91 -10.01 -18.59
CA ASP A 393 9.56 -10.53 -18.40
C ASP A 393 9.50 -11.50 -17.21
N SER A 394 10.48 -12.41 -17.12
CA SER A 394 10.62 -13.33 -15.99
C SER A 394 12.06 -13.77 -15.77
N LEU A 395 12.40 -14.00 -14.51
CA LEU A 395 13.70 -14.50 -14.07
C LEU A 395 13.51 -15.65 -13.09
N LYS A 396 14.17 -16.77 -13.36
CA LYS A 396 14.33 -17.87 -12.41
C LYS A 396 15.81 -18.11 -12.14
N VAL A 397 16.21 -18.10 -10.88
CA VAL A 397 17.58 -18.42 -10.46
C VAL A 397 17.53 -19.49 -9.38
N ALA A 398 18.26 -20.58 -9.53
CA ALA A 398 18.35 -21.62 -8.51
C ALA A 398 19.74 -22.27 -8.44
N GLY A 399 20.18 -22.67 -7.24
CA GLY A 399 21.48 -23.28 -7.02
C GLY A 399 22.60 -22.24 -6.83
N ASP A 400 23.86 -22.69 -6.90
CA ASP A 400 25.03 -21.84 -6.64
C ASP A 400 25.38 -20.93 -7.84
N VAL A 401 24.59 -19.86 -7.99
CA VAL A 401 24.72 -18.86 -9.05
C VAL A 401 25.30 -17.55 -8.51
N TRP A 402 26.19 -16.94 -9.27
CA TRP A 402 26.85 -15.67 -8.97
C TRP A 402 26.81 -14.74 -10.18
N PHE A 403 26.62 -13.45 -9.95
CA PHE A 403 26.50 -12.43 -10.99
C PHE A 403 27.62 -11.40 -10.89
N GLY A 404 28.27 -11.17 -12.03
CA GLY A 404 29.21 -10.08 -12.23
C GLY A 404 28.56 -8.69 -12.23
N ALA A 405 29.36 -7.67 -12.47
CA ALA A 405 28.93 -6.29 -12.53
C ALA A 405 28.37 -5.93 -13.92
N GLY A 406 27.35 -5.08 -13.97
CA GLY A 406 26.79 -4.57 -15.23
C GLY A 406 26.06 -5.61 -16.09
N VAL A 407 25.55 -6.69 -15.49
CA VAL A 407 24.74 -7.70 -16.17
C VAL A 407 23.39 -7.11 -16.61
N ILE A 408 22.90 -7.49 -17.80
CA ILE A 408 21.62 -7.07 -18.36
C ILE A 408 20.78 -8.32 -18.66
N LEU A 409 19.56 -8.36 -18.12
CA LEU A 409 18.63 -9.47 -18.28
C LEU A 409 17.38 -9.01 -19.06
N LYS A 410 16.99 -9.77 -20.09
CA LYS A 410 15.86 -9.42 -20.98
C LYS A 410 14.97 -10.63 -21.30
N GLY A 411 13.69 -10.38 -21.49
CA GLY A 411 12.70 -11.41 -21.82
C GLY A 411 12.57 -12.45 -20.71
N THR A 412 12.53 -13.72 -21.08
CA THR A 412 12.44 -14.85 -20.11
C THR A 412 13.80 -15.50 -19.90
N VAL A 413 14.32 -15.44 -18.67
CA VAL A 413 15.66 -15.96 -18.32
C VAL A 413 15.56 -17.00 -17.20
N SER A 414 16.20 -18.15 -17.38
CA SER A 414 16.34 -19.18 -16.35
C SER A 414 17.82 -19.54 -16.16
N ILE A 415 18.32 -19.47 -14.93
CA ILE A 415 19.71 -19.80 -14.60
C ILE A 415 19.69 -20.79 -13.43
N VAL A 416 19.93 -22.07 -13.74
CA VAL A 416 19.81 -23.15 -12.75
C VAL A 416 21.11 -23.93 -12.68
N ALA A 417 21.85 -23.73 -11.59
CA ALA A 417 23.04 -24.52 -11.30
C ALA A 417 22.63 -25.90 -10.75
N LYS A 418 23.09 -26.97 -11.41
CA LYS A 418 22.86 -28.35 -10.94
C LYS A 418 23.61 -28.61 -9.62
N PRO A 419 23.21 -29.61 -8.82
CA PRO A 419 23.90 -29.95 -7.59
C PRO A 419 25.41 -30.14 -7.79
N GLY A 420 26.22 -29.45 -6.98
CA GLY A 420 27.68 -29.49 -7.05
C GLY A 420 28.31 -28.62 -8.16
N MET A 421 27.49 -27.91 -8.94
CA MET A 421 27.93 -26.97 -9.98
C MET A 421 27.85 -25.54 -9.46
N LYS A 422 28.78 -24.70 -9.94
CA LYS A 422 28.75 -23.25 -9.75
C LYS A 422 28.62 -22.58 -11.10
N LEU A 423 27.69 -21.63 -11.22
CA LEU A 423 27.54 -20.78 -12.41
C LEU A 423 27.95 -19.35 -12.06
N GLU A 424 28.87 -18.78 -12.83
CA GLU A 424 29.35 -17.40 -12.68
C GLU A 424 29.02 -16.61 -13.95
N ILE A 425 28.05 -15.72 -13.87
CA ILE A 425 27.70 -14.84 -14.97
C ILE A 425 28.75 -13.71 -15.04
N PRO A 426 29.45 -13.53 -16.17
CA PRO A 426 30.56 -12.59 -16.26
C PRO A 426 30.10 -11.12 -16.23
N ASP A 427 31.04 -10.23 -15.92
CA ASP A 427 30.82 -8.79 -15.97
C ASP A 427 30.34 -8.36 -17.38
N GLY A 428 29.29 -7.53 -17.45
CA GLY A 428 28.74 -7.00 -18.69
C GLY A 428 27.89 -7.98 -19.52
N ALA A 429 27.62 -9.18 -19.02
CA ALA A 429 26.84 -10.18 -19.76
C ALA A 429 25.43 -9.67 -20.10
N VAL A 430 24.98 -9.95 -21.32
CA VAL A 430 23.60 -9.69 -21.77
C VAL A 430 22.92 -11.02 -22.03
N ILE A 431 21.91 -11.34 -21.22
CA ILE A 431 21.17 -12.60 -21.30
C ILE A 431 19.73 -12.29 -21.70
N GLU A 432 19.30 -12.82 -22.84
CA GLU A 432 17.99 -12.57 -23.41
C GLU A 432 17.33 -13.88 -23.85
N ASN A 433 16.12 -14.17 -23.35
CA ASN A 433 15.31 -15.33 -23.76
C ASN A 433 16.09 -16.66 -23.74
N LYS A 434 16.78 -16.96 -22.62
CA LYS A 434 17.76 -18.03 -22.54
C LYS A 434 17.68 -18.81 -21.22
N ASP A 435 17.87 -20.12 -21.34
CA ASP A 435 18.07 -21.04 -20.23
C ASP A 435 19.57 -21.39 -20.10
N ILE A 436 20.15 -21.21 -18.91
CA ILE A 436 21.54 -21.49 -18.59
C ILE A 436 21.56 -22.57 -17.50
N ASN A 437 22.07 -23.75 -17.83
CA ASN A 437 22.13 -24.89 -16.90
C ASN A 437 23.53 -25.52 -16.80
N ASP A 438 24.49 -25.00 -17.57
CA ASP A 438 25.89 -25.42 -17.62
C ASP A 438 26.80 -24.20 -17.89
N PRO A 439 28.07 -24.18 -17.42
CA PRO A 439 29.00 -23.10 -17.73
C PRO A 439 29.21 -22.84 -19.22
N SER A 440 29.03 -23.87 -20.07
CA SER A 440 29.11 -23.72 -21.53
C SER A 440 27.93 -22.95 -22.14
N ASP A 441 26.83 -22.79 -21.40
CA ASP A 441 25.66 -22.00 -21.81
C ASP A 441 25.87 -20.50 -21.57
N ILE A 442 26.91 -20.07 -20.85
CA ILE A 442 27.11 -18.67 -20.42
C ILE A 442 27.62 -17.79 -21.56
#